data_AF-A0A2U3Z2I2-F1
#
_entry.id   AF-A0A2U3Z2I2-F1
#
_cell.length_a   1.000
_cell.length_b   1.000
_cell.length_c   1.000
_cell.angle_alpha   90.00
_cell.angle_beta   90.00
_cell.angle_gamma   90.00
#
_symmetry.space_group_name_H-M   'P 1'
#
loop_
_entity.id
_entity.type
_entity.pdbx_description
1 polymer ?
#
loop_
_entity_poly.entity_id
_entity_poly.type
_entity_poly.pdbx_seq_one_letter_code
_entity_poly.pdbx_strand_id
1 'polypeptide(L)'
;ELVGYPTELDKLQNLVGDYCSELSDMTVMSQDAMMITDEVKMNMRRGEATFIEERKARENRLNQQKKLIDKIHTKETNEKYRRGRRDLDFPSNLMGTETVKVRKRETSKADIEYQTDVTALVEKVKTAVRCSHLWDIAGRFLAQRNTEENLELQMEDCEERRAKLEALMKKLEMEEAMLKFRETPSSVSFKSVEKRMKDMLREEEDRLQLAYSSMTKSQKLLLTIQIGIDNLFIRLIGIALPTAQKEVALSDSLDVFGKLAYCEAKLLYLADRVQMLSSSEEVDTKVRDTLETSTLKEKQNTRISFEDPEEDMIETFQFADVDHSYVPSRAEIKRQAQRLIEGRLKVAKKKKK
;
A
#
# COMPACT_ATOMS: atom_id res chain seq x y z
N GLU A 1 21.42 44.43 -17.12
CA GLU A 1 20.59 43.38 -17.77
C GLU A 1 21.02 41.95 -17.45
N LEU A 2 22.28 41.66 -17.09
CA LEU A 2 22.76 40.28 -16.82
C LEU A 2 22.48 39.70 -15.42
N VAL A 3 21.96 40.48 -14.47
CA VAL A 3 21.89 40.08 -13.04
C VAL A 3 20.77 39.08 -12.74
N GLY A 4 19.72 39.01 -13.57
CA GLY A 4 18.58 38.08 -13.38
C GLY A 4 18.72 36.74 -14.12
N TYR A 5 19.68 36.63 -15.03
CA TYR A 5 19.86 35.49 -15.92
C TYR A 5 20.12 34.15 -15.20
N PRO A 6 20.91 34.10 -14.12
CA PRO A 6 21.14 32.86 -13.37
C PRO A 6 19.86 32.30 -12.75
N THR A 7 19.02 33.17 -12.21
CA THR A 7 17.74 32.78 -11.58
C THR A 7 16.72 32.28 -12.61
N GLU A 8 16.73 32.85 -13.82
CA GLU A 8 15.92 32.34 -14.93
C GLU A 8 16.43 30.98 -15.43
N LEU A 9 17.75 30.78 -15.47
CA LEU A 9 18.36 29.50 -15.82
C LEU A 9 17.99 28.41 -14.81
N ASP A 10 18.06 28.70 -13.51
CA ASP A 10 17.68 27.75 -12.45
C ASP A 10 16.20 27.35 -12.54
N LYS A 11 15.31 28.30 -12.86
CA LYS A 11 13.88 28.01 -13.08
C LYS A 11 13.68 27.08 -14.28
N LEU A 12 14.36 27.34 -15.39
CA LEU A 12 14.33 26.48 -16.58
C LEU A 12 14.89 25.09 -16.28
N GLN A 13 15.97 25.00 -15.51
CA GLN A 13 16.58 23.74 -15.14
C GLN A 13 15.67 22.91 -14.21
N ASN A 14 15.03 23.54 -13.23
CA ASN A 14 14.04 22.88 -12.37
C ASN A 14 12.83 22.40 -13.19
N LEU A 15 12.32 23.23 -14.10
CA LEU A 15 11.21 22.86 -14.98
C LEU A 15 11.56 21.65 -15.87
N VAL A 16 12.78 21.60 -16.41
CA VAL A 16 13.27 20.43 -17.17
C VAL A 16 13.36 19.19 -16.26
N GLY A 17 13.82 19.35 -15.02
CA GLY A 17 13.84 18.27 -14.03
C GLY A 17 12.45 17.72 -13.72
N ASP A 18 11.47 18.60 -13.53
CA ASP A 18 10.07 18.24 -13.29
C ASP A 18 9.50 17.48 -14.49
N TYR A 19 9.71 17.96 -15.72
CA TYR A 19 9.26 17.27 -16.93
C TYR A 19 9.93 15.90 -17.12
N CYS A 20 11.22 15.77 -16.82
CA CYS A 20 11.90 14.48 -16.89
C CYS A 20 11.35 13.49 -15.87
N SER A 21 10.98 13.97 -14.68
CA SER A 21 10.37 13.16 -13.62
C SER A 21 8.97 12.68 -14.04
N GLU A 22 8.14 13.59 -14.56
CA GLU A 22 6.80 13.27 -15.06
C GLU A 22 6.82 12.29 -16.24
N LEU A 23 7.79 12.44 -17.17
CA LEU A 23 8.02 11.50 -18.25
C LEU A 23 8.41 10.10 -17.75
N SER A 24 9.26 10.04 -16.71
CA SER A 24 9.64 8.79 -16.07
C SER A 24 8.43 8.12 -15.42
N ASP A 25 7.63 8.86 -14.66
CA ASP A 25 6.42 8.34 -14.00
C ASP A 25 5.41 7.83 -15.03
N MET A 26 5.17 8.57 -16.11
CA MET A 26 4.30 8.14 -17.21
C MET A 26 4.83 6.87 -17.90
N THR A 27 6.15 6.73 -18.02
CA THR A 27 6.78 5.52 -18.59
C THR A 27 6.55 4.30 -17.70
N VAL A 28 6.69 4.46 -16.38
CA VAL A 28 6.40 3.40 -15.39
C VAL A 28 4.93 3.02 -15.45
N MET A 29 4.01 3.99 -15.44
CA MET A 29 2.58 3.73 -15.55
C MET A 29 2.20 3.00 -16.85
N SER A 30 2.82 3.37 -17.98
CA SER A 30 2.63 2.70 -19.27
C SER A 30 3.09 1.23 -19.22
N GLN A 31 4.25 0.99 -18.61
CA GLN A 31 4.79 -0.35 -18.43
C GLN A 31 3.89 -1.21 -17.53
N ASP A 32 3.39 -0.66 -16.42
CA ASP A 32 2.47 -1.33 -15.50
C ASP A 32 1.14 -1.66 -16.19
N ALA A 33 0.58 -0.71 -16.94
CA ALA A 33 -0.64 -0.95 -17.71
C ALA A 33 -0.45 -2.08 -18.74
N MET A 34 0.73 -2.17 -19.36
CA MET A 34 1.06 -3.25 -20.29
C MET A 34 1.14 -4.61 -19.58
N MET A 35 1.80 -4.67 -18.42
CA MET A 35 1.91 -5.86 -17.58
C MET A 35 0.53 -6.37 -17.12
N ILE A 36 -0.33 -5.47 -16.63
CA ILE A 36 -1.71 -5.80 -16.23
C ILE A 36 -2.49 -6.36 -17.41
N THR A 37 -2.37 -5.72 -18.59
CA THR A 37 -3.07 -6.17 -19.80
C THR A 37 -2.62 -7.58 -20.22
N ASP A 38 -1.33 -7.88 -20.14
CA ASP A 38 -0.79 -9.18 -20.50
C ASP A 38 -1.16 -10.26 -19.46
N GLU A 39 -1.20 -9.93 -18.18
CA GLU A 39 -1.70 -10.82 -17.13
C GLU A 39 -3.19 -11.15 -17.33
N VAL A 40 -4.02 -10.15 -17.63
CA VAL A 40 -5.44 -10.34 -17.94
C VAL A 40 -5.61 -11.25 -19.16
N LYS A 41 -4.85 -11.03 -20.24
CA LYS A 41 -4.86 -11.91 -21.42
C LYS A 41 -4.45 -13.34 -21.07
N MET A 42 -3.43 -13.52 -20.24
CA MET A 42 -2.98 -14.84 -19.81
C MET A 42 -4.06 -15.57 -18.99
N ASN A 43 -4.68 -14.85 -18.05
CA ASN A 43 -5.76 -15.38 -17.22
C ASN A 43 -6.99 -15.74 -18.05
N MET A 44 -7.35 -14.93 -19.06
CA MET A 44 -8.44 -15.23 -19.98
C MET A 44 -8.19 -16.52 -20.77
N ARG A 45 -7.01 -16.68 -21.37
CA ARG A 45 -6.64 -17.90 -22.09
C ARG A 45 -6.64 -19.14 -21.19
N ARG A 46 -6.16 -18.99 -19.95
CA ARG A 46 -6.18 -20.07 -18.95
C ARG A 46 -7.63 -20.45 -18.60
N GLY A 47 -8.49 -19.46 -18.36
CA GLY A 47 -9.91 -19.66 -18.11
C GLY A 47 -10.62 -20.37 -19.26
N GLU A 48 -10.38 -19.94 -20.50
CA GLU A 48 -10.91 -20.58 -21.71
C GLU A 48 -10.48 -22.05 -21.82
N ALA A 49 -9.20 -22.35 -21.57
CA ALA A 49 -8.70 -23.72 -21.59
C ALA A 49 -9.41 -24.60 -20.56
N THR A 50 -9.53 -24.12 -19.32
CA THR A 50 -10.23 -24.86 -18.26
C THR A 50 -11.71 -25.08 -18.58
N PHE A 51 -12.38 -24.08 -19.18
CA PHE A 51 -13.77 -24.19 -19.59
C PHE A 51 -13.97 -25.22 -20.71
N ILE A 52 -13.05 -25.25 -21.70
CA ILE A 52 -13.08 -26.24 -22.78
C ILE A 52 -12.86 -27.65 -22.22
N GLU A 53 -11.91 -27.83 -21.30
CA GLU A 53 -11.65 -29.12 -20.64
C GLU A 53 -12.85 -29.59 -19.83
N GLU A 54 -13.46 -28.72 -19.02
CA GLU A 54 -14.66 -29.04 -18.24
C GLU A 54 -15.84 -29.41 -19.15
N ARG A 55 -16.06 -28.63 -20.22
CA ARG A 55 -17.09 -28.92 -21.22
C ARG A 55 -16.88 -30.29 -21.87
N LYS A 56 -15.64 -30.60 -22.29
CA LYS A 56 -15.28 -31.91 -22.85
C LYS A 56 -15.51 -33.03 -21.84
N ALA A 57 -15.14 -32.84 -20.58
CA ALA A 57 -15.36 -33.82 -19.52
C ALA A 57 -16.86 -34.09 -19.30
N ARG A 58 -17.68 -33.04 -19.27
CA ARG A 58 -19.13 -33.14 -19.14
C ARG A 58 -19.77 -33.85 -20.34
N GLU A 59 -19.35 -33.51 -21.55
CA GLU A 59 -19.84 -34.14 -22.78
C GLU A 59 -19.45 -35.61 -22.85
N ASN A 60 -18.22 -35.96 -22.44
CA ASN A 60 -17.77 -37.34 -22.34
C ASN A 60 -18.63 -38.15 -21.35
N ARG A 61 -18.92 -37.60 -20.16
CA ARG A 61 -19.82 -38.24 -19.18
C ARG A 61 -21.22 -38.44 -19.76
N LEU A 62 -21.76 -37.44 -20.45
CA LEU A 62 -23.07 -37.55 -21.10
C LEU A 62 -23.07 -38.62 -22.19
N ASN A 63 -22.02 -38.68 -23.02
CA ASN A 63 -21.89 -39.71 -24.04
C ASN A 63 -21.75 -41.12 -23.45
N GLN A 64 -21.07 -41.28 -22.31
CA GLN A 64 -21.03 -42.56 -21.59
C GLN A 64 -22.43 -42.96 -21.12
N GLN A 65 -23.21 -42.04 -20.54
CA GLN A 65 -24.59 -42.30 -20.14
C GLN A 65 -25.49 -42.65 -21.33
N LYS A 66 -25.41 -41.92 -22.44
CA LYS A 66 -26.15 -42.23 -23.68
C LYS A 66 -25.82 -43.64 -24.19
N LYS A 67 -24.54 -44.01 -24.23
CA LYS A 67 -24.12 -45.37 -24.62
C LYS A 67 -24.69 -46.45 -23.71
N LEU A 68 -24.82 -46.19 -22.40
CA LEU A 68 -25.46 -47.12 -21.47
C LEU A 68 -26.97 -47.25 -21.76
N ILE A 69 -27.65 -46.14 -22.04
CA ILE A 69 -29.07 -46.12 -22.42
C ILE A 69 -29.29 -46.88 -23.74
N ASP A 70 -28.47 -46.65 -24.76
CA ASP A 70 -28.54 -47.35 -26.04
C ASP A 70 -28.30 -48.87 -25.87
N LYS A 71 -27.37 -49.25 -24.99
CA LYS A 71 -27.15 -50.66 -24.60
C LYS A 71 -28.38 -51.27 -23.91
N ILE A 72 -29.09 -50.50 -23.08
CA ILE A 72 -30.32 -50.95 -22.44
C ILE A 72 -31.42 -51.15 -23.50
N HIS A 73 -31.64 -50.16 -24.37
CA HIS A 73 -32.64 -50.27 -25.43
C HIS A 73 -32.37 -51.41 -26.41
N THR A 74 -31.11 -51.63 -26.81
CA THR A 74 -30.74 -52.75 -27.68
C THR A 74 -30.92 -54.10 -26.98
N LYS A 75 -30.58 -54.22 -25.68
CA LYS A 75 -30.87 -55.42 -24.88
C LYS A 75 -32.37 -55.66 -24.74
N GLU A 76 -33.15 -54.62 -24.44
CA GLU A 76 -34.60 -54.71 -24.29
C GLU A 76 -35.28 -55.11 -25.62
N THR A 77 -34.79 -54.58 -26.73
CA THR A 77 -35.28 -54.93 -28.08
C THR A 77 -34.94 -56.39 -28.42
N ASN A 78 -33.70 -56.82 -28.15
CA ASN A 78 -33.29 -58.22 -28.30
C ASN A 78 -34.10 -59.16 -27.38
N GLU A 79 -34.40 -58.73 -26.16
CA GLU A 79 -35.23 -59.48 -25.21
C GLU A 79 -36.70 -59.55 -25.66
N LYS A 80 -37.25 -58.49 -26.27
CA LYS A 80 -38.56 -58.50 -26.94
C LYS A 80 -38.58 -59.47 -28.13
N TYR A 81 -37.52 -59.53 -28.94
CA TYR A 81 -37.38 -60.56 -29.98
C TYR A 81 -37.27 -61.98 -29.41
N ARG A 82 -36.59 -62.17 -28.27
CA ARG A 82 -36.52 -63.46 -27.55
C ARG A 82 -37.79 -63.83 -26.80
N ARG A 83 -38.63 -62.87 -26.40
CA ARG A 83 -39.97 -63.12 -25.82
C ARG A 83 -40.98 -63.44 -26.92
N GLY A 84 -40.98 -62.68 -28.03
CA GLY A 84 -41.82 -62.98 -29.20
C GLY A 84 -41.53 -64.32 -29.87
N ARG A 85 -40.31 -64.88 -29.72
CA ARG A 85 -39.99 -66.25 -30.13
C ARG A 85 -40.38 -67.33 -29.11
N ARG A 86 -40.53 -67.00 -27.83
CA ARG A 86 -40.88 -67.97 -26.78
C ARG A 86 -42.39 -68.14 -26.60
N ASP A 87 -43.19 -67.18 -27.06
CA ASP A 87 -44.66 -67.29 -27.04
C ASP A 87 -45.25 -68.11 -28.19
N LEU A 88 -44.42 -68.68 -29.08
CA LEU A 88 -44.84 -69.63 -30.12
C LEU A 88 -44.39 -71.09 -29.87
N ASP A 89 -43.66 -71.35 -28.79
CA ASP A 89 -43.17 -72.69 -28.47
C ASP A 89 -44.02 -73.34 -27.34
N PHE A 90 -45.34 -73.34 -27.52
CA PHE A 90 -46.17 -74.43 -27.01
C PHE A 90 -46.20 -75.52 -28.09
N PRO A 91 -45.68 -76.73 -27.86
CA PRO A 91 -45.89 -77.82 -28.81
C PRO A 91 -47.33 -78.31 -28.68
N SER A 92 -48.26 -77.62 -29.33
CA SER A 92 -49.58 -78.17 -29.66
C SER A 92 -49.43 -79.10 -30.86
N ASN A 93 -48.86 -80.29 -30.63
CA ASN A 93 -48.93 -81.42 -31.54
C ASN A 93 -48.77 -82.73 -30.75
N LEU A 94 -49.80 -83.05 -29.95
CA LEU A 94 -50.06 -84.41 -29.49
C LEU A 94 -51.21 -85.00 -30.34
N MET A 95 -50.99 -85.13 -31.65
CA MET A 95 -51.69 -86.10 -32.50
C MET A 95 -50.81 -86.39 -33.72
N GLY A 96 -49.84 -87.28 -33.51
CA GLY A 96 -49.01 -87.86 -34.54
C GLY A 96 -48.75 -89.31 -34.15
N THR A 97 -49.67 -90.19 -34.55
CA THR A 97 -49.48 -91.63 -34.52
C THR A 97 -48.34 -92.01 -35.47
N GLU A 98 -47.13 -92.12 -34.95
CA GLU A 98 -46.09 -92.98 -35.50
C GLU A 98 -45.12 -93.37 -34.39
N THR A 99 -45.39 -94.51 -33.76
CA THR A 99 -44.47 -95.15 -32.83
C THR A 99 -43.27 -95.70 -33.60
N VAL A 100 -42.35 -94.81 -34.00
CA VAL A 100 -40.99 -95.24 -34.31
C VAL A 100 -40.32 -95.48 -32.97
N LYS A 101 -40.18 -96.75 -32.62
CA LYS A 101 -39.45 -97.24 -31.45
C LYS A 101 -38.02 -96.70 -31.50
N VAL A 102 -37.79 -95.53 -30.90
CA VAL A 102 -36.45 -95.11 -30.49
C VAL A 102 -36.04 -96.09 -29.41
N ARG A 103 -35.22 -97.05 -29.83
CA ARG A 103 -34.48 -97.97 -28.98
C ARG A 103 -33.88 -97.14 -27.84
N LYS A 104 -34.39 -97.29 -26.61
CA LYS A 104 -33.74 -96.74 -25.42
C LYS A 104 -32.31 -97.27 -25.46
N ARG A 105 -31.35 -96.40 -25.75
CA ARG A 105 -29.94 -96.68 -25.55
C ARG A 105 -29.83 -96.95 -24.05
N GLU A 106 -29.58 -98.20 -23.68
CA GLU A 106 -29.27 -98.55 -22.30
C GLU A 106 -28.09 -97.67 -21.90
N THR A 107 -28.30 -96.79 -20.91
CA THR A 107 -27.22 -95.95 -20.38
C THR A 107 -26.13 -96.89 -19.91
N SER A 108 -24.99 -96.86 -20.59
CA SER A 108 -23.84 -97.67 -20.24
C SER A 108 -23.45 -97.35 -18.78
N LYS A 109 -22.88 -98.30 -18.05
CA LYS A 109 -22.34 -98.04 -16.70
C LYS A 109 -21.40 -96.83 -16.69
N ALA A 110 -20.62 -96.67 -17.76
CA ALA A 110 -19.74 -95.52 -17.95
C ALA A 110 -20.49 -94.18 -18.11
N ASP A 111 -21.68 -94.19 -18.73
CA ASP A 111 -22.50 -92.97 -18.88
C ASP A 111 -23.10 -92.54 -17.53
N ILE A 112 -23.46 -93.49 -16.68
CA ILE A 112 -23.99 -93.23 -15.33
C ILE A 112 -22.87 -92.70 -14.43
N GLU A 113 -21.70 -93.34 -14.43
CA GLU A 113 -20.53 -92.86 -13.67
C GLU A 113 -20.12 -91.45 -14.08
N TYR A 114 -20.07 -91.17 -15.39
CA TYR A 114 -19.78 -89.84 -15.90
C TYR A 114 -20.82 -88.80 -15.45
N GLN A 115 -22.11 -89.12 -15.49
CA GLN A 115 -23.16 -88.20 -15.01
C GLN A 115 -23.06 -87.95 -13.51
N THR A 116 -22.73 -88.96 -12.70
CA THR A 116 -22.53 -88.79 -11.26
C THR A 116 -21.34 -87.89 -10.95
N ASP A 117 -20.23 -88.05 -11.67
CA ASP A 117 -19.03 -87.24 -11.48
C ASP A 117 -19.26 -85.79 -11.89
N VAL A 118 -19.93 -85.56 -13.02
CA VAL A 118 -20.30 -84.22 -13.48
C VAL A 118 -21.22 -83.56 -12.45
N THR A 119 -22.24 -84.26 -11.95
CA THR A 119 -23.17 -83.70 -10.95
C THR A 119 -22.45 -83.36 -9.65
N ALA A 120 -21.55 -84.23 -9.18
CA ALA A 120 -20.73 -83.98 -8.00
C ALA A 120 -19.80 -82.78 -8.18
N LEU A 121 -19.22 -82.61 -9.36
CA LEU A 121 -18.37 -81.46 -9.67
C LEU A 121 -19.16 -80.15 -9.69
N VAL A 122 -20.35 -80.13 -10.30
CA VAL A 122 -21.14 -78.90 -10.34
C VAL A 122 -21.71 -78.53 -8.96
N GLU A 123 -22.06 -79.50 -8.11
CA GLU A 123 -22.42 -79.21 -6.71
C GLU A 123 -21.22 -78.70 -5.89
N LYS A 124 -19.99 -79.19 -6.14
CA LYS A 124 -18.77 -78.58 -5.55
C LYS A 124 -18.59 -77.12 -5.99
N VAL A 125 -18.81 -76.82 -7.27
CA VAL A 125 -18.73 -75.43 -7.77
C VAL A 125 -19.82 -74.57 -7.15
N LYS A 126 -21.05 -75.06 -7.08
CA LYS A 126 -22.19 -74.37 -6.46
C LYS A 126 -21.94 -74.04 -4.99
N THR A 127 -21.39 -74.98 -4.24
CA THR A 127 -21.03 -74.77 -2.82
C THR A 127 -19.87 -73.79 -2.66
N ALA A 128 -18.83 -73.88 -3.49
CA ALA A 128 -17.69 -72.94 -3.48
C ALA A 128 -18.12 -71.50 -3.82
N VAL A 129 -18.97 -71.34 -4.83
CA VAL A 129 -19.52 -70.05 -5.29
C VAL A 129 -20.70 -69.60 -4.39
N ARG A 130 -21.12 -70.45 -3.43
CA ARG A 130 -22.19 -70.26 -2.44
C ARG A 130 -23.58 -69.99 -3.02
N CYS A 131 -23.90 -70.49 -4.21
CA CYS A 131 -25.16 -70.19 -4.90
C CYS A 131 -26.26 -71.22 -4.67
N SER A 132 -27.52 -70.78 -4.73
CA SER A 132 -28.68 -71.62 -4.43
C SER A 132 -29.04 -72.52 -5.61
N HIS A 133 -28.91 -72.01 -6.84
CA HIS A 133 -29.19 -72.77 -8.06
C HIS A 133 -27.96 -72.85 -8.97
N LEU A 134 -27.91 -73.93 -9.76
CA LEU A 134 -26.84 -74.19 -10.74
C LEU A 134 -26.78 -73.08 -11.81
N TRP A 135 -27.93 -72.53 -12.17
CA TRP A 135 -28.06 -71.43 -13.13
C TRP A 135 -27.43 -70.11 -12.65
N ASP A 136 -27.27 -69.93 -11.33
CA ASP A 136 -26.72 -68.71 -10.74
C ASP A 136 -25.17 -68.68 -10.76
N ILE A 137 -24.53 -69.83 -11.00
CA ILE A 137 -23.07 -69.99 -10.98
C ILE A 137 -22.41 -68.99 -11.92
N ALA A 138 -22.91 -68.90 -13.17
CA ALA A 138 -22.36 -68.00 -14.18
C ALA A 138 -22.51 -66.51 -13.77
N GLY A 139 -23.66 -66.15 -13.18
CA GLY A 139 -23.91 -64.78 -12.71
C GLY A 139 -23.01 -64.39 -11.55
N ARG A 140 -22.73 -65.32 -10.63
CA ARG A 140 -21.83 -65.12 -9.50
C ARG A 140 -20.37 -64.94 -9.93
N PHE A 141 -19.89 -65.74 -10.86
CA PHE A 141 -18.55 -65.56 -11.44
C PHE A 141 -18.42 -64.21 -12.14
N LEU A 142 -19.46 -63.79 -12.87
CA LEU A 142 -19.47 -62.46 -13.49
C LEU A 142 -19.45 -61.34 -12.45
N ALA A 143 -20.22 -61.47 -11.36
CA ALA A 143 -20.19 -60.50 -10.27
C ALA A 143 -18.83 -60.45 -9.57
N GLN A 144 -18.23 -61.61 -9.28
CA GLN A 144 -16.89 -61.72 -8.69
C GLN A 144 -15.83 -61.05 -9.57
N ARG A 145 -15.87 -61.31 -10.88
CA ARG A 145 -14.98 -60.68 -11.85
C ARG A 145 -15.15 -59.16 -11.88
N ASN A 146 -16.39 -58.66 -11.90
CA ASN A 146 -16.63 -57.22 -11.86
C ASN A 146 -16.13 -56.59 -10.54
N THR A 147 -16.27 -57.28 -9.41
CA THR A 147 -15.72 -56.80 -8.14
C THR A 147 -14.20 -56.81 -8.13
N GLU A 148 -13.57 -57.82 -8.74
CA GLU A 148 -12.12 -57.91 -8.91
C GLU A 148 -11.60 -56.77 -9.77
N GLU A 149 -12.18 -56.55 -10.95
CA GLU A 149 -11.83 -55.43 -11.84
C GLU A 149 -12.02 -54.06 -11.14
N ASN A 150 -13.08 -53.89 -10.34
CA ASN A 150 -13.28 -52.66 -9.58
C ASN A 150 -12.27 -52.48 -8.42
N LEU A 151 -11.87 -53.57 -7.75
CA LEU A 151 -10.84 -53.53 -6.71
C LEU A 151 -9.47 -53.20 -7.30
N GLU A 152 -9.15 -53.75 -8.47
CA GLU A 152 -7.91 -53.47 -9.20
C GLU A 152 -7.81 -51.98 -9.54
N LEU A 153 -8.88 -51.39 -10.09
CA LEU A 153 -8.95 -49.94 -10.33
C LEU A 153 -8.79 -49.10 -9.05
N GLN A 154 -9.37 -49.54 -7.93
CA GLN A 154 -9.21 -48.86 -6.65
C GLN A 154 -7.79 -48.97 -6.11
N MET A 155 -7.12 -50.11 -6.33
CA MET A 155 -5.72 -50.29 -5.97
C MET A 155 -4.83 -49.34 -6.77
N GLU A 156 -5.02 -49.25 -8.08
CA GLU A 156 -4.27 -48.32 -8.95
C GLU A 156 -4.43 -46.86 -8.51
N ASP A 157 -5.66 -46.40 -8.24
CA ASP A 157 -5.91 -45.02 -7.75
C ASP A 157 -5.30 -44.79 -6.35
N CYS A 158 -5.30 -45.80 -5.49
CA CYS A 158 -4.61 -45.71 -4.20
C CYS A 158 -3.09 -45.63 -4.34
N GLU A 159 -2.50 -46.37 -5.26
CA GLU A 159 -1.08 -46.32 -5.56
C GLU A 159 -0.68 -44.98 -6.17
N GLU A 160 -1.47 -44.45 -7.10
CA GLU A 160 -1.24 -43.13 -7.69
C GLU A 160 -1.31 -42.02 -6.62
N ARG A 161 -2.33 -42.07 -5.75
CA ARG A 161 -2.45 -41.12 -4.62
C ARG A 161 -1.27 -41.23 -3.66
N ARG A 162 -0.79 -42.45 -3.37
CA ARG A 162 0.39 -42.67 -2.53
C ARG A 162 1.64 -42.06 -3.17
N ALA A 163 1.86 -42.28 -4.46
CA ALA A 163 3.01 -41.71 -5.19
C ALA A 163 2.98 -40.18 -5.21
N LYS A 164 1.80 -39.57 -5.42
CA LYS A 164 1.62 -38.11 -5.36
C LYS A 164 1.94 -37.54 -3.98
N LEU A 165 1.46 -38.19 -2.92
CA LEU A 165 1.73 -37.80 -1.55
C LEU A 165 3.21 -37.93 -1.20
N GLU A 166 3.87 -39.00 -1.61
CA GLU A 166 5.31 -39.19 -1.39
C GLU A 166 6.13 -38.11 -2.13
N ALA A 167 5.75 -37.75 -3.36
CA ALA A 167 6.39 -36.67 -4.09
C ALA A 167 6.20 -35.30 -3.42
N LEU A 168 5.00 -35.03 -2.88
CA LEU A 168 4.75 -33.82 -2.09
C LEU A 168 5.56 -33.79 -0.80
N MET A 169 5.64 -34.91 -0.09
CA MET A 169 6.43 -35.04 1.13
C MET A 169 7.91 -34.71 0.86
N LYS A 170 8.50 -35.29 -0.20
CA LYS A 170 9.88 -34.98 -0.61
C LYS A 170 10.08 -33.50 -0.98
N LYS A 171 9.10 -32.86 -1.64
CA LYS A 171 9.14 -31.42 -1.92
C LYS A 171 9.12 -30.58 -0.65
N LEU A 172 8.22 -30.90 0.27
CA LEU A 172 8.11 -30.20 1.56
C LEU A 172 9.37 -30.39 2.41
N GLU A 173 9.95 -31.58 2.44
CA GLU A 173 11.24 -31.83 3.12
C GLU A 173 12.38 -31.01 2.51
N MET A 174 12.42 -30.89 1.18
CA MET A 174 13.39 -30.03 0.49
C MET A 174 13.17 -28.54 0.81
N GLU A 175 11.91 -28.06 0.84
CA GLU A 175 11.57 -26.70 1.24
C GLU A 175 11.92 -26.44 2.71
N GLU A 176 11.63 -27.38 3.60
CA GLU A 176 11.97 -27.30 5.01
C GLU A 176 13.49 -27.25 5.20
N ALA A 177 14.25 -28.08 4.48
CA ALA A 177 15.71 -28.01 4.47
C ALA A 177 16.20 -26.67 3.91
N MET A 178 15.61 -26.18 2.82
CA MET A 178 15.92 -24.85 2.29
C MET A 178 15.59 -23.73 3.28
N LEU A 179 14.57 -23.86 4.13
CA LEU A 179 14.22 -22.87 5.15
C LEU A 179 15.11 -22.99 6.39
N LYS A 180 15.41 -24.20 6.85
CA LYS A 180 16.30 -24.47 7.99
C LYS A 180 17.74 -24.08 7.70
N PHE A 181 18.19 -24.32 6.48
CA PHE A 181 19.58 -24.10 6.04
C PHE A 181 19.72 -22.94 5.05
N ARG A 182 18.65 -22.18 4.77
CA ARG A 182 18.81 -20.82 4.26
C ARG A 182 19.55 -20.07 5.36
N GLU A 183 20.82 -19.79 5.11
CA GLU A 183 21.39 -18.57 5.63
C GLU A 183 20.47 -17.45 5.16
N THR A 184 19.68 -16.89 6.08
CA THR A 184 19.03 -15.59 5.86
C THR A 184 20.08 -14.68 5.24
N PRO A 185 19.81 -14.00 4.10
CA PRO A 185 20.76 -13.05 3.55
C PRO A 185 21.21 -12.15 4.70
N SER A 186 22.51 -12.26 5.01
CA SER A 186 23.10 -12.04 6.33
C SER A 186 22.38 -11.01 7.22
N SER A 187 22.33 -11.29 8.53
CA SER A 187 22.03 -10.29 9.56
C SER A 187 22.84 -8.98 9.44
N VAL A 188 23.92 -8.98 8.65
CA VAL A 188 24.73 -7.80 8.29
C VAL A 188 24.00 -6.91 7.27
N SER A 189 23.27 -7.49 6.30
CA SER A 189 22.46 -6.75 5.33
C SER A 189 21.34 -5.96 6.01
N PHE A 190 20.58 -6.58 6.91
CA PHE A 190 19.50 -5.91 7.65
C PHE A 190 20.01 -4.79 8.56
N LYS A 191 21.08 -5.01 9.33
CA LYS A 191 21.68 -3.97 10.18
C LYS A 191 22.23 -2.79 9.36
N SER A 192 22.80 -3.05 8.19
CA SER A 192 23.30 -1.98 7.30
C SER A 192 22.16 -1.20 6.64
N VAL A 193 21.05 -1.84 6.30
CA VAL A 193 19.83 -1.17 5.81
C VAL A 193 19.20 -0.34 6.91
N GLU A 194 19.08 -0.90 8.13
CA GLU A 194 18.54 -0.19 9.29
C GLU A 194 19.36 1.07 9.61
N LYS A 195 20.70 0.96 9.56
CA LYS A 195 21.58 2.11 9.76
C LYS A 195 21.36 3.19 8.69
N ARG A 196 21.30 2.81 7.41
CA ARG A 196 21.02 3.76 6.32
C ARG A 196 19.68 4.46 6.49
N MET A 197 18.64 3.74 6.89
CA MET A 197 17.33 4.33 7.16
C MET A 197 17.37 5.32 8.32
N LYS A 198 18.11 5.02 9.40
CA LYS A 198 18.31 5.94 10.52
C LYS A 198 19.09 7.19 10.13
N ASP A 199 20.11 7.03 9.29
CA ASP A 199 20.91 8.16 8.80
C ASP A 199 20.07 9.07 7.89
N MET A 200 19.26 8.50 6.98
CA MET A 200 18.31 9.25 6.15
C MET A 200 17.23 9.97 6.97
N LEU A 201 16.69 9.30 7.99
CA LEU A 201 15.69 9.90 8.88
C LEU A 201 16.26 11.15 9.56
N ARG A 202 17.49 11.07 10.04
CA ARG A 202 18.17 12.20 10.68
C ARG A 202 18.38 13.37 9.71
N GLU A 203 18.79 13.07 8.47
CA GLU A 203 18.96 14.09 7.44
C GLU A 203 17.64 14.81 7.11
N GLU A 204 16.55 14.06 7.01
CA GLU A 204 15.22 14.65 6.78
C GLU A 204 14.70 15.43 7.99
N GLU A 205 15.00 14.99 9.21
CA GLU A 205 14.70 15.74 10.44
C GLU A 205 15.47 17.07 10.49
N ASP A 206 16.77 17.05 10.16
CA ASP A 206 17.61 18.26 10.10
C ASP A 206 17.10 19.23 9.01
N ARG A 207 16.75 18.69 7.84
CA ARG A 207 16.16 19.47 6.73
C ARG A 207 14.84 20.10 7.12
N LEU A 208 13.98 19.34 7.81
CA LEU A 208 12.70 19.82 8.32
C LEU A 208 12.91 20.95 9.34
N GLN A 209 13.84 20.78 10.29
CA GLN A 209 14.16 21.81 11.28
C GLN A 209 14.68 23.10 10.62
N LEU A 210 15.50 22.97 9.59
CA LEU A 210 16.01 24.10 8.82
C LEU A 210 14.87 24.83 8.10
N ALA A 211 13.98 24.09 7.44
CA ALA A 211 12.79 24.63 6.78
C ALA A 211 11.86 25.37 7.77
N TYR A 212 11.58 24.78 8.94
CA TYR A 212 10.82 25.45 10.00
C TYR A 212 11.49 26.75 10.46
N SER A 213 12.80 26.73 10.69
CA SER A 213 13.53 27.92 11.11
C SER A 213 13.46 29.05 10.07
N SER A 214 13.51 28.70 8.78
CA SER A 214 13.36 29.64 7.67
C SER A 214 11.95 30.19 7.60
N MET A 215 10.93 29.33 7.68
CA MET A 215 9.52 29.71 7.70
C MET A 215 9.20 30.66 8.86
N THR A 216 9.67 30.37 10.07
CA THR A 216 9.47 31.23 11.23
C THR A 216 10.13 32.60 11.05
N LYS A 217 11.33 32.68 10.45
CA LYS A 217 11.98 33.96 10.12
C LYS A 217 11.14 34.75 9.11
N SER A 218 10.67 34.11 8.04
CA SER A 218 9.83 34.75 7.03
C SER A 218 8.50 35.24 7.59
N GLN A 219 7.86 34.46 8.47
CA GLN A 219 6.64 34.88 9.16
C GLN A 219 6.86 36.10 10.07
N LYS A 220 7.97 36.12 10.84
CA LYS A 220 8.35 37.30 11.65
C LYS A 220 8.60 38.54 10.80
N LEU A 221 9.27 38.37 9.65
CA LEU A 221 9.50 39.47 8.71
C LEU A 221 8.18 40.00 8.14
N LEU A 222 7.29 39.10 7.70
CA LEU A 222 5.98 39.47 7.18
C LEU A 222 5.16 40.25 8.22
N LEU A 223 5.14 39.78 9.46
CA LEU A 223 4.46 40.47 10.56
C LEU A 223 5.05 41.86 10.81
N THR A 224 6.38 41.98 10.81
CA THR A 224 7.06 43.29 10.95
C THR A 224 6.67 44.25 9.83
N ILE A 225 6.62 43.77 8.59
CA ILE A 225 6.22 44.58 7.42
C ILE A 225 4.76 45.00 7.56
N GLN A 226 3.86 44.08 7.90
CA GLN A 226 2.45 44.37 8.09
C GLN A 226 2.22 45.43 9.17
N ILE A 227 2.88 45.28 10.33
CA ILE A 227 2.83 46.28 11.41
C ILE A 227 3.40 47.62 10.94
N GLY A 228 4.49 47.62 10.17
CA GLY A 228 5.07 48.83 9.59
C GLY A 228 4.11 49.57 8.65
N ILE A 229 3.43 48.82 7.77
CA ILE A 229 2.41 49.35 6.86
C ILE A 229 1.21 49.89 7.63
N ASP A 230 0.72 49.16 8.63
CA ASP A 230 -0.40 49.60 9.47
C ASP A 230 -0.06 50.89 10.22
N ASN A 231 1.15 50.98 10.81
CA ASN A 231 1.61 52.19 11.48
C ASN A 231 1.71 53.39 10.53
N LEU A 232 2.21 53.18 9.32
CA LEU A 232 2.30 54.24 8.31
C LEU A 232 0.90 54.68 7.87
N PHE A 233 0.00 53.73 7.63
CA PHE A 233 -1.39 53.99 7.26
C PHE A 233 -2.12 54.83 8.32
N ILE A 234 -2.01 54.46 9.59
CA ILE A 234 -2.62 55.20 10.71
C ILE A 234 -2.09 56.63 10.78
N ARG A 235 -0.80 56.87 10.53
CA ARG A 235 -0.23 58.23 10.54
C ARG A 235 -0.73 59.07 9.37
N LEU A 236 -0.93 58.45 8.20
CA LEU A 236 -1.32 59.15 6.98
C LEU A 236 -2.84 59.33 6.86
N ILE A 237 -3.67 58.55 7.55
CA ILE A 237 -5.13 58.57 7.41
C ILE A 237 -5.74 59.96 7.65
N GLY A 238 -5.21 60.73 8.60
CA GLY A 238 -5.71 62.07 8.97
C GLY A 238 -5.38 63.19 7.98
N ILE A 239 -4.63 62.91 6.91
CA ILE A 239 -4.26 63.92 5.91
C ILE A 239 -5.34 64.02 4.84
N ALA A 240 -6.04 65.15 4.78
CA ALA A 240 -7.07 65.40 3.77
C ALA A 240 -6.45 65.64 2.39
N LEU A 241 -6.84 64.86 1.39
CA LEU A 241 -6.46 65.09 -0.01
C LEU A 241 -7.46 66.07 -0.68
N PRO A 242 -7.00 67.08 -1.45
CA PRO A 242 -7.87 68.08 -2.08
C PRO A 242 -8.78 67.53 -3.18
N THR A 243 -8.44 66.38 -3.77
CA THR A 243 -9.20 65.81 -4.87
C THR A 243 -10.31 64.92 -4.33
N ALA A 244 -11.52 65.46 -4.31
CA ALA A 244 -12.78 64.82 -3.91
C ALA A 244 -13.23 63.65 -4.82
N GLN A 245 -12.32 62.79 -5.29
CA GLN A 245 -12.67 61.60 -6.04
C GLN A 245 -11.84 60.41 -5.56
N LYS A 246 -12.54 59.50 -4.88
CA LYS A 246 -12.07 58.23 -4.29
C LYS A 246 -11.34 58.33 -2.95
N GLU A 247 -11.97 58.97 -1.96
CA GLU A 247 -11.94 58.33 -0.64
C GLU A 247 -12.80 57.06 -0.77
N VAL A 248 -12.18 55.98 -1.26
CA VAL A 248 -12.76 54.63 -1.15
C VAL A 248 -13.09 54.47 0.32
N ALA A 249 -14.38 54.31 0.61
CA ALA A 249 -14.90 54.18 1.95
C ALA A 249 -13.93 53.34 2.78
N LEU A 250 -13.35 53.97 3.80
CA LEU A 250 -12.43 53.35 4.75
C LEU A 250 -13.18 52.21 5.42
N SER A 251 -13.18 51.05 4.77
CA SER A 251 -13.61 49.80 5.34
C SER A 251 -12.46 49.32 6.20
N ASP A 252 -12.76 48.96 7.44
CA ASP A 252 -11.83 48.40 8.44
C ASP A 252 -11.11 47.10 7.98
N SER A 253 -11.35 46.64 6.75
CA SER A 253 -10.80 45.41 6.15
C SER A 253 -9.91 45.63 4.92
N LEU A 254 -9.19 46.76 4.84
CA LEU A 254 -8.25 46.94 3.72
C LEU A 254 -7.06 45.99 3.84
N ASP A 255 -6.84 45.17 2.81
CA ASP A 255 -5.69 44.25 2.69
C ASP A 255 -4.35 45.01 2.73
N VAL A 256 -3.26 44.32 3.11
CA VAL A 256 -1.91 44.91 3.30
C VAL A 256 -1.46 45.68 2.06
N PHE A 257 -1.72 45.14 0.86
CA PHE A 257 -1.40 45.80 -0.40
C PHE A 257 -2.25 47.06 -0.64
N GLY A 258 -3.54 47.03 -0.24
CA GLY A 258 -4.42 48.19 -0.33
C GLY A 258 -3.97 49.32 0.60
N LYS A 259 -3.55 48.99 1.83
CA LYS A 259 -2.98 49.96 2.79
C LYS A 259 -1.68 50.55 2.27
N LEU A 260 -0.83 49.75 1.65
CA LEU A 260 0.43 50.22 1.06
C LEU A 260 0.19 51.17 -0.12
N ALA A 261 -0.70 50.83 -1.05
CA ALA A 261 -1.06 51.69 -2.18
C ALA A 261 -1.68 53.03 -1.72
N TYR A 262 -2.48 52.99 -0.65
CA TYR A 262 -3.01 54.20 -0.02
C TYR A 262 -1.90 55.09 0.57
N CYS A 263 -0.93 54.48 1.27
CA CYS A 263 0.22 55.19 1.80
C CYS A 263 1.06 55.82 0.68
N GLU A 264 1.29 55.09 -0.41
CA GLU A 264 2.04 55.57 -1.58
C GLU A 264 1.39 56.82 -2.19
N ALA A 265 0.08 56.77 -2.46
CA ALA A 265 -0.64 57.92 -3.03
C ALA A 265 -0.57 59.16 -2.12
N LYS A 266 -0.71 58.97 -0.80
CA LYS A 266 -0.60 60.08 0.17
C LYS A 266 0.81 60.61 0.30
N LEU A 267 1.83 59.75 0.31
CA LEU A 267 3.23 60.17 0.39
C LEU A 267 3.66 60.93 -0.86
N LEU A 268 3.23 60.50 -2.05
CA LEU A 268 3.48 61.23 -3.30
C LEU A 268 2.84 62.63 -3.28
N TYR A 269 1.59 62.73 -2.80
CA TYR A 269 0.94 64.03 -2.62
C TYR A 269 1.68 64.94 -1.63
N LEU A 270 2.15 64.40 -0.51
CA LEU A 270 2.95 65.17 0.45
C LEU A 270 4.31 65.60 -0.14
N ALA A 271 4.97 64.71 -0.90
CA ALA A 271 6.23 65.02 -1.56
C ALA A 271 6.07 66.16 -2.56
N ASP A 272 5.02 66.13 -3.39
CA ASP A 272 4.70 67.20 -4.35
C ASP A 272 4.39 68.52 -3.63
N ARG A 273 3.64 68.48 -2.51
CA ARG A 273 3.42 69.68 -1.68
C ARG A 273 4.70 70.24 -1.09
N VAL A 274 5.57 69.41 -0.54
CA VAL A 274 6.85 69.86 0.03
C VAL A 274 7.73 70.47 -1.07
N GLN A 275 7.71 69.88 -2.27
CA GLN A 275 8.43 70.41 -3.42
C GLN A 275 7.86 71.76 -3.89
N MET A 276 6.53 71.93 -3.90
CA MET A 276 5.88 73.23 -4.17
C MET A 276 6.21 74.28 -3.09
N LEU A 277 6.25 73.88 -1.81
CA LEU A 277 6.58 74.76 -0.68
C LEU A 277 8.06 75.18 -0.65
N SER A 278 8.96 74.39 -1.24
CA SER A 278 10.41 74.70 -1.32
C SER A 278 10.76 75.91 -2.21
N SER A 279 9.75 76.64 -2.73
CA SER A 279 9.91 77.82 -3.57
C SER A 279 9.44 79.14 -2.94
N SER A 280 9.04 79.17 -1.65
CA SER A 280 8.59 80.40 -0.99
C SER A 280 9.37 80.69 0.30
N GLU A 281 10.44 81.50 0.19
CA GLU A 281 11.16 82.10 1.32
C GLU A 281 10.22 82.89 2.28
N GLU A 282 9.04 83.31 1.81
CA GLU A 282 8.02 84.00 2.62
C GLU A 282 7.35 83.10 3.67
N VAL A 283 7.28 81.80 3.45
CA VAL A 283 6.64 80.86 4.40
C VAL A 283 7.58 80.56 5.56
N ASP A 284 8.86 80.35 5.29
CA ASP A 284 9.87 80.09 6.33
C ASP A 284 10.11 81.29 7.24
N THR A 285 10.05 82.50 6.69
CA THR A 285 10.15 83.75 7.47
C THR A 285 8.92 83.95 8.36
N LYS A 286 7.70 83.75 7.83
CA LYS A 286 6.46 83.80 8.65
C LYS A 286 6.41 82.73 9.74
N VAL A 287 6.83 81.50 9.46
CA VAL A 287 6.85 80.42 10.46
C VAL A 287 7.89 80.71 11.54
N ARG A 288 9.06 81.23 11.18
CA ARG A 288 10.08 81.67 12.14
C ARG A 288 9.58 82.81 13.02
N ASP A 289 9.02 83.86 12.42
CA ASP A 289 8.50 85.03 13.15
C ASP A 289 7.34 84.65 14.07
N THR A 290 6.48 83.72 13.66
CA THR A 290 5.36 83.24 14.51
C THR A 290 5.84 82.36 15.65
N LEU A 291 6.84 81.49 15.45
CA LEU A 291 7.45 80.71 16.52
C LEU A 291 8.25 81.57 17.50
N GLU A 292 8.97 82.57 17.01
CA GLU A 292 9.75 83.49 17.82
C GLU A 292 8.84 84.43 18.64
N THR A 293 7.74 84.92 18.04
CA THR A 293 6.72 85.69 18.78
C THR A 293 5.86 84.85 19.72
N SER A 294 5.67 83.55 19.44
CA SER A 294 4.99 82.61 20.33
C SER A 294 5.82 82.30 21.57
N THR A 295 7.10 81.97 21.39
CA THR A 295 8.04 81.66 22.48
C THR A 295 8.33 82.86 23.37
N LEU A 296 8.32 84.08 22.83
CA LEU A 296 8.43 85.32 23.61
C LEU A 296 7.18 85.64 24.45
N LYS A 297 6.02 85.06 24.11
CA LYS A 297 4.74 85.29 24.83
C LYS A 297 4.41 84.20 25.85
N GLU A 298 5.17 83.11 25.88
CA GLU A 298 4.92 81.97 26.76
C GLU A 298 5.48 82.20 28.17
N LYS A 299 4.59 82.44 29.14
CA LYS A 299 4.95 82.74 30.54
C LYS A 299 5.33 81.51 31.38
N GLN A 300 5.21 80.31 30.82
CA GLN A 300 5.52 79.04 31.49
C GLN A 300 6.68 78.35 30.78
N ASN A 301 7.88 78.89 30.91
CA ASN A 301 9.10 78.10 30.69
C ASN A 301 9.20 77.05 31.82
N THR A 302 8.60 75.88 31.62
CA THR A 302 8.81 74.72 32.49
C THR A 302 10.20 74.16 32.22
N ARG A 303 11.17 74.58 33.02
CA ARG A 303 12.41 73.81 33.22
C ARG A 303 12.01 72.38 33.61
N ILE A 304 12.25 71.43 32.71
CA ILE A 304 12.06 70.01 32.99
C ILE A 304 13.08 69.63 34.07
N SER A 305 12.60 69.26 35.25
CA SER A 305 13.41 68.60 36.28
C SER A 305 13.43 67.11 35.95
N PHE A 306 14.62 66.52 35.82
CA PHE A 306 14.76 65.07 35.75
C PHE A 306 14.65 64.51 37.17
N GLU A 307 13.57 63.79 37.47
CA GLU A 307 13.51 62.88 38.61
C GLU A 307 14.13 61.54 38.21
N ASP A 308 14.90 60.95 39.13
CA ASP A 308 15.71 59.74 38.93
C ASP A 308 14.84 58.50 38.62
N PRO A 309 15.31 57.55 37.79
CA PRO A 309 14.54 56.39 37.36
C PRO A 309 14.62 55.28 38.42
N GLU A 310 13.90 55.45 39.53
CA GLU A 310 13.50 54.34 40.41
C GLU A 310 11.98 54.15 40.26
N GLU A 311 11.54 53.52 39.17
CA GLU A 311 10.32 52.70 39.02
C GLU A 311 9.88 52.67 37.56
N ASP A 312 10.44 51.75 36.80
CA ASP A 312 9.70 51.11 35.71
C ASP A 312 10.10 49.63 35.70
N MET A 313 9.70 48.95 36.78
CA MET A 313 9.67 47.50 36.83
C MET A 313 8.51 47.04 35.94
N ILE A 314 8.82 46.74 34.68
CA ILE A 314 7.93 45.98 33.82
C ILE A 314 7.71 44.62 34.49
N GLU A 315 6.48 44.37 34.95
CA GLU A 315 6.00 43.06 35.43
C GLU A 315 6.27 42.00 34.36
N THR A 316 7.38 41.29 34.54
CA THR A 316 7.76 40.19 33.66
C THR A 316 7.11 38.93 34.22
N PHE A 317 6.22 38.35 33.41
CA PHE A 317 5.53 37.07 33.59
C PHE A 317 6.33 36.05 34.43
N GLN A 318 5.69 35.57 35.50
CA GLN A 318 6.14 34.41 36.27
C GLN A 318 6.13 33.16 35.38
N PHE A 319 7.31 32.75 34.91
CA PHE A 319 7.54 31.36 34.51
C PHE A 319 8.15 30.62 35.69
N ALA A 320 7.52 29.49 36.04
CA ALA A 320 7.98 28.58 37.08
C ALA A 320 9.43 28.14 36.82
N ASP A 321 10.18 28.07 37.92
CA ASP A 321 11.60 27.75 38.03
C ASP A 321 12.04 26.61 37.08
N VAL A 322 12.76 26.99 36.03
CA VAL A 322 13.60 26.09 35.26
C VAL A 322 15.02 26.26 35.78
N ASP A 323 15.54 25.20 36.40
CA ASP A 323 16.90 25.03 36.93
C ASP A 323 17.91 26.06 36.41
N HIS A 324 18.22 27.04 37.24
CA HIS A 324 19.35 27.92 37.01
C HIS A 324 20.64 27.10 37.12
N SER A 325 21.14 26.66 35.97
CA SER A 325 22.50 26.14 35.82
C SER A 325 23.46 27.10 36.52
N TYR A 326 24.17 26.60 37.55
CA TYR A 326 25.09 27.36 38.39
C TYR A 326 25.94 28.36 37.60
N VAL A 327 25.69 29.66 37.80
CA VAL A 327 26.50 30.76 37.26
C VAL A 327 27.44 31.22 38.37
N PRO A 328 28.77 30.97 38.26
CA PRO A 328 29.71 31.33 39.30
C PRO A 328 29.70 32.83 39.57
N SER A 329 29.62 33.20 40.85
CA SER A 329 29.69 34.59 41.28
C SER A 329 31.06 35.19 40.93
N ARG A 330 31.13 36.52 40.76
CA ARG A 330 32.39 37.25 40.55
C ARG A 330 33.46 36.91 41.60
N ALA A 331 33.06 36.61 42.83
CA ALA A 331 33.95 36.22 43.91
C ALA A 331 34.52 34.79 43.73
N GLU A 332 33.75 33.86 43.18
CA GLU A 332 34.20 32.50 42.88
C GLU A 332 35.16 32.48 41.69
N ILE A 333 34.87 33.26 40.64
CA ILE A 333 35.78 33.43 39.49
C ILE A 333 37.13 33.96 39.98
N LYS A 334 37.14 34.95 40.88
CA LYS A 334 38.37 35.47 41.49
C LYS A 334 39.12 34.42 42.30
N ARG A 335 38.42 33.63 43.12
CA ARG A 335 39.03 32.53 43.90
C ARG A 335 39.65 31.47 43.00
N GLN A 336 38.99 31.10 41.91
CA GLN A 336 39.48 30.11 40.96
C GLN A 336 40.71 30.62 40.19
N ALA A 337 40.70 31.88 39.75
CA ALA A 337 41.85 32.53 39.13
C ALA A 337 43.06 32.57 40.07
N GLN A 338 42.85 32.89 41.34
CA GLN A 338 43.94 32.94 42.33
C GLN A 338 44.55 31.56 42.60
N ARG A 339 43.73 30.50 42.69
CA ARG A 339 44.23 29.10 42.80
C ARG A 339 45.06 28.68 41.59
N LEU A 340 44.68 29.10 40.38
CA LEU A 340 45.42 28.84 39.14
C LEU A 340 46.81 29.50 39.16
N ILE A 341 46.89 30.74 39.63
CA ILE A 341 48.15 31.48 39.78
C ILE A 341 49.05 30.81 40.83
N GLU A 342 48.50 30.46 42.00
CA GLU A 342 49.24 29.79 43.08
C GLU A 342 49.74 28.39 42.67
N GLY A 343 48.95 27.65 41.89
CA GLY A 343 49.34 26.33 41.36
C GLY A 343 50.50 26.40 40.37
N ARG A 344 50.57 27.46 39.54
CA ARG A 344 51.67 27.67 38.58
C ARG A 344 52.96 28.15 39.25
N LEU A 345 52.87 28.92 40.34
CA LEU A 345 54.03 29.44 41.07
C LEU A 345 54.72 28.41 41.98
N LYS A 346 54.02 27.35 42.41
CA LYS A 346 54.58 26.30 43.30
C LYS A 346 55.37 25.20 42.59
N VAL A 347 55.31 25.07 41.26
CA VAL A 347 56.02 24.02 40.50
C VAL A 347 57.49 24.38 40.21
N ALA A 348 57.91 25.63 40.44
CA ALA A 348 59.28 26.09 40.15
C ALA A 348 60.32 25.82 41.27
N LYS A 349 60.10 24.82 42.14
CA LYS A 349 61.13 24.35 43.10
C LYS A 349 61.20 22.82 43.19
N LYS A 350 61.93 22.20 42.26
CA LYS A 350 62.74 21.00 42.58
C LYS A 350 64.17 21.19 42.09
N LYS A 351 65.09 20.88 43.01
CA LYS A 351 66.52 21.17 43.04
C LYS A 351 67.36 20.20 42.19
N LYS A 352 68.52 20.72 41.77
CA LYS A 352 69.76 20.01 41.44
C LYS A 352 70.19 19.04 42.55
N LYS A 353 70.42 17.77 42.22
CA LYS A 353 71.72 17.10 42.24
C LYS A 353 71.60 15.74 41.54
#